data_AF-A0AAD7VYA6-F1
#
_entry.id   AF-A0AAD7VYA6-F1
#
_cell.length_a   1.000
_cell.length_b   1.000
_cell.length_c   1.000
_cell.angle_alpha   90.00
_cell.angle_beta   90.00
_cell.angle_gamma   90.00
#
_symmetry.space_group_name_H-M   'P 1'
#
loop_
_entity.id
_entity.type
_entity.pdbx_description
1 polymer ?
#
loop_
_entity_poly.entity_id
_entity_poly.type
_entity_poly.pdbx_seq_one_letter_code
_entity_poly.pdbx_strand_id
1 'polypeptide(L)'
;MSKEVRILLKDRNTAFRSGDRALYSAARANLKRGIRDAKAAYKRKIGDHFTNNDPRWVWQGIQHITNYKSSNRTAVNGELNCFFARFEVKAVVSDTTPPPASNSYILTVQEHD
;
A
#
# COMPACT_ATOMS: atom_id res chain seq x y z
N MET A 1 4.72 -10.31 -13.88
CA MET A 1 5.22 -11.58 -14.49
C MET A 1 6.74 -11.58 -14.42
N SER A 2 7.37 -12.60 -13.82
CA SER A 2 8.83 -12.66 -13.68
C SER A 2 9.52 -12.96 -15.02
N LYS A 3 10.83 -12.69 -15.11
CA LYS A 3 11.64 -12.93 -16.32
C LYS A 3 11.69 -14.43 -16.65
N GLU A 4 11.81 -15.26 -15.63
CA GLU A 4 11.92 -16.72 -15.71
C GLU A 4 10.63 -17.33 -16.26
N VAL A 5 9.47 -16.90 -15.77
CA VAL A 5 8.17 -17.36 -16.30
C VAL A 5 7.98 -16.93 -17.76
N ARG A 6 8.50 -15.76 -18.14
CA ARG A 6 8.46 -15.29 -19.54
C ARG A 6 9.32 -16.16 -20.45
N ILE A 7 10.51 -16.57 -20.00
CA ILE A 7 11.38 -17.50 -20.73
C ILE A 7 10.68 -18.85 -20.90
N LEU A 8 10.16 -19.43 -19.81
CA LEU A 8 9.42 -20.70 -19.86
C LEU A 8 8.20 -20.67 -20.80
N LEU A 9 7.51 -19.52 -20.87
CA LEU A 9 6.42 -19.33 -21.85
C LEU A 9 6.93 -19.33 -23.28
N LYS A 10 8.07 -18.70 -23.56
CA LYS A 10 8.71 -18.73 -24.88
C LYS A 10 9.11 -20.16 -25.23
N ASP A 11 9.78 -20.87 -24.34
CA ASP A 11 10.23 -22.25 -24.56
C ASP A 11 9.06 -23.19 -24.86
N ARG A 12 7.97 -23.08 -24.09
CA ARG A 12 6.74 -23.83 -24.35
C ARG A 12 6.16 -23.54 -25.73
N ASN A 13 6.14 -22.26 -26.13
CA ASN A 13 5.63 -21.87 -27.45
C ASN A 13 6.54 -22.34 -28.59
N THR A 14 7.85 -22.34 -28.39
CA THR A 14 8.81 -22.90 -29.35
C THR A 14 8.62 -24.41 -29.49
N ALA A 15 8.53 -25.13 -28.37
CA ALA A 15 8.27 -26.57 -28.37
C ALA A 15 6.93 -26.91 -29.05
N PHE A 16 5.88 -26.13 -28.80
CA PHE A 16 4.59 -26.30 -29.48
C PHE A 16 4.72 -26.18 -31.00
N ARG A 17 5.45 -25.16 -31.50
CA ARG A 17 5.66 -24.95 -32.94
C ARG A 17 6.51 -26.03 -33.60
N SER A 18 7.39 -26.69 -32.84
CA SER A 18 8.22 -27.78 -33.35
C SER A 18 7.46 -29.07 -33.63
N GLY A 19 6.24 -29.23 -33.07
CA GLY A 19 5.45 -30.46 -33.18
C GLY A 19 5.93 -31.63 -32.32
N ASP A 20 7.10 -31.51 -31.67
CA ASP A 20 7.61 -32.53 -30.76
C ASP A 20 6.78 -32.58 -29.46
N ARG A 21 6.03 -33.68 -29.31
CA ARG A 21 5.15 -33.91 -28.17
C ARG A 21 5.89 -34.11 -26.85
N ALA A 22 7.07 -34.73 -26.88
CA ALA A 22 7.86 -34.98 -25.68
C ALA A 22 8.48 -33.67 -25.16
N LEU A 23 9.08 -32.89 -26.05
CA LEU A 23 9.60 -31.55 -25.72
C LEU A 23 8.49 -30.62 -25.22
N TYR A 24 7.32 -30.65 -25.88
CA TYR A 24 6.18 -29.84 -25.44
C TYR A 24 5.69 -30.24 -24.05
N SER A 25 5.61 -31.54 -23.76
CA SER A 25 5.21 -32.05 -22.44
C SER A 25 6.19 -31.59 -21.35
N ALA A 26 7.49 -31.72 -21.59
CA ALA A 26 8.54 -31.26 -20.68
C ALA A 26 8.47 -29.73 -20.45
N ALA A 27 8.32 -28.94 -21.52
CA ALA A 27 8.22 -27.49 -21.43
C ALA A 27 6.98 -27.05 -20.63
N ARG A 28 5.84 -27.76 -20.75
CA ARG A 28 4.65 -27.49 -19.91
C ARG A 28 4.89 -27.81 -18.45
N ALA A 29 5.54 -28.94 -18.14
CA ALA A 29 5.87 -29.31 -16.76
C ALA A 29 6.80 -28.27 -16.12
N ASN A 30 7.83 -27.84 -16.86
CA ASN A 30 8.76 -26.78 -16.43
C ASN A 30 8.04 -25.44 -16.22
N LEU A 31 7.13 -25.05 -17.13
CA LEU A 31 6.33 -23.84 -16.96
C LEU A 31 5.45 -23.89 -15.70
N LYS A 32 4.78 -25.02 -15.45
CA LYS A 32 3.95 -25.20 -14.25
C LYS A 32 4.79 -25.07 -12.97
N ARG A 33 5.98 -25.67 -12.95
CA ARG A 33 6.93 -25.54 -11.83
C ARG A 33 7.39 -24.09 -11.65
N GLY A 34 7.87 -23.44 -12.72
CA GLY A 34 8.35 -22.06 -12.65
C GLY A 34 7.27 -21.06 -12.21
N ILE A 35 6.01 -21.25 -12.58
CA ILE A 35 4.90 -20.42 -12.07
C ILE A 35 4.71 -20.63 -10.57
N ARG A 36 4.76 -21.87 -10.09
CA ARG A 36 4.63 -22.17 -8.66
C ARG A 36 5.78 -21.54 -7.86
N ASP A 37 7.00 -21.66 -8.36
CA ASP A 37 8.19 -21.11 -7.70
C ASP A 37 8.15 -19.59 -7.70
N ALA A 38 7.76 -18.94 -8.81
CA ALA A 38 7.59 -17.49 -8.87
C ALA A 38 6.51 -16.99 -7.91
N LYS A 39 5.39 -17.71 -7.77
CA LYS A 39 4.35 -17.39 -6.77
C LYS A 39 4.87 -17.54 -5.34
N ALA A 40 5.63 -18.60 -5.05
CA ALA A 40 6.23 -18.82 -3.73
C ALA A 40 7.23 -17.72 -3.38
N ALA A 41 8.10 -17.34 -4.32
CA ALA A 41 9.05 -16.25 -4.16
C ALA A 41 8.35 -14.92 -3.88
N TYR A 42 7.29 -14.60 -4.62
CA TYR A 42 6.49 -13.40 -4.37
C TYR A 42 5.79 -13.45 -3.01
N LYS A 43 5.20 -14.59 -2.64
CA LYS A 43 4.59 -14.78 -1.32
C LYS A 43 5.59 -14.53 -0.20
N ARG A 44 6.82 -15.05 -0.30
CA ARG A 44 7.88 -14.82 0.68
C ARG A 44 8.22 -13.33 0.78
N LYS A 45 8.49 -12.69 -0.36
CA LYS A 45 8.79 -11.25 -0.43
C LYS A 45 7.71 -10.40 0.25
N ILE A 46 6.43 -10.71 0.02
CA ILE A 46 5.34 -9.97 0.66
C ILE A 46 5.21 -10.33 2.14
N GLY A 47 5.39 -11.60 2.51
CA GLY A 47 5.38 -12.06 3.88
C GLY A 47 6.43 -11.38 4.76
N ASP A 48 7.62 -11.11 4.21
CA ASP A 48 8.72 -10.45 4.92
C ASP A 48 8.30 -9.07 5.49
N HIS A 49 7.37 -8.35 4.83
CA HIS A 49 6.83 -7.08 5.32
C HIS A 49 6.00 -7.20 6.62
N PHE A 50 5.55 -8.40 6.98
CA PHE A 50 4.71 -8.66 8.15
C PHE A 50 5.46 -9.41 9.26
N THR A 51 6.76 -9.67 9.08
CA THR A 51 7.57 -10.41 10.07
C THR A 51 8.03 -9.54 11.23
N ASN A 52 8.29 -8.26 10.96
CA ASN A 52 8.68 -7.28 11.97
C ASN A 52 7.44 -6.47 12.39
N ASN A 53 7.32 -6.16 13.68
CA ASN A 53 6.29 -5.26 14.23
C ASN A 53 6.52 -3.79 13.83
N ASP A 54 7.10 -3.52 12.66
CA ASP A 54 7.25 -2.17 12.12
C ASP A 54 6.00 -1.80 11.30
N PRO A 55 5.17 -0.85 11.78
CA PRO A 55 3.95 -0.45 11.09
C PRO A 55 4.21 0.13 9.69
N ARG A 56 5.40 0.70 9.43
CA ARG A 56 5.76 1.19 8.10
C ARG A 56 5.92 0.05 7.10
N TRP A 57 6.55 -1.05 7.51
CA TRP A 57 6.74 -2.22 6.66
C TRP A 57 5.41 -2.93 6.39
N VAL A 58 4.58 -3.08 7.42
CA VAL A 58 3.21 -3.62 7.27
C VAL A 58 2.41 -2.79 6.27
N TRP A 59 2.48 -1.45 6.37
CA TRP A 59 1.80 -0.56 5.43
C TRP A 59 2.31 -0.75 4.00
N GLN A 60 3.63 -0.85 3.79
CA GLN A 60 4.20 -1.16 2.48
C GLN A 60 3.73 -2.52 1.93
N GLY A 61 3.59 -3.53 2.78
CA GLY A 61 3.02 -4.82 2.42
C GLY A 61 1.55 -4.71 1.95
N ILE A 62 0.73 -3.96 2.68
CA ILE A 62 -0.67 -3.68 2.31
C ILE A 62 -0.72 -2.95 0.96
N GLN A 63 0.16 -1.98 0.74
CA GLN A 63 0.23 -1.26 -0.53
C GLN A 63 0.54 -2.20 -1.70
N HIS A 64 1.51 -3.12 -1.52
CA HIS A 64 1.84 -4.11 -2.55
C HIS A 64 0.70 -5.10 -2.85
N ILE A 65 -0.09 -5.49 -1.85
CA ILE A 65 -1.22 -6.42 -2.04
C ILE A 65 -2.38 -5.74 -2.77
N THR A 66 -2.69 -4.50 -2.36
CA THR A 66 -3.82 -3.72 -2.89
C THR A 66 -3.49 -2.98 -4.18
N ASN A 67 -2.23 -3.00 -4.62
CA ASN A 67 -1.71 -2.15 -5.69
C ASN A 67 -2.00 -0.66 -5.42
N TYR A 68 -1.99 -0.26 -4.15
CA TYR A 68 -2.19 1.11 -3.74
C TYR A 68 -1.02 1.95 -4.25
N LYS A 69 -1.32 2.89 -5.14
CA LYS A 69 -0.40 3.94 -5.53
C LYS A 69 -0.66 5.11 -4.61
N SER A 70 0.38 5.63 -3.95
CA SER A 70 0.25 6.92 -3.29
C SER A 70 -0.11 7.94 -4.38
N SER A 71 -1.38 8.30 -4.47
CA SER A 71 -1.75 9.51 -5.15
C SER A 71 -0.94 10.60 -4.45
N ASN A 72 -0.14 11.35 -5.19
CA ASN A 72 0.48 12.57 -4.70
C ASN A 72 -0.65 13.53 -4.34
N ARG A 73 -1.36 13.30 -3.23
CA ARG A 73 -2.11 14.33 -2.53
C ARG A 73 -1.06 15.13 -1.79
N THR A 74 -0.31 15.91 -2.56
CA THR A 74 0.28 17.13 -2.06
C THR A 74 -0.82 17.91 -1.33
N ALA A 75 -0.52 18.31 -0.11
CA ALA A 75 -1.25 19.33 0.65
C ALA A 75 -2.55 18.95 1.40
N VAL A 76 -2.69 17.73 1.95
CA VAL A 76 -3.55 17.59 3.16
C VAL A 76 -2.84 18.13 4.41
N ASN A 77 -1.52 18.32 4.33
CA ASN A 77 -0.68 18.64 5.46
C ASN A 77 -0.85 20.08 5.92
N GLY A 78 -1.10 21.04 5.02
CA GLY A 78 -1.16 22.46 5.38
C GLY A 78 -2.29 22.75 6.35
N GLU A 79 -3.51 22.33 6.02
CA GLU A 79 -4.70 22.59 6.83
C GLU A 79 -4.70 21.80 8.14
N LEU A 80 -4.25 20.54 8.11
CA LEU A 80 -4.12 19.72 9.32
C LEU A 80 -3.03 20.24 10.25
N ASN A 81 -1.89 20.65 9.69
CA ASN A 81 -0.80 21.27 10.43
C ASN A 81 -1.25 22.60 11.04
N CYS A 82 -2.01 23.43 10.30
CA CYS A 82 -2.62 24.64 10.86
C CYS A 82 -3.62 24.33 11.99
N PHE A 83 -4.45 23.29 11.83
CA PHE A 83 -5.45 22.90 12.83
C PHE A 83 -4.80 22.45 14.14
N PHE A 84 -3.72 21.67 14.09
CA PHE A 84 -3.03 21.19 15.30
C PHE A 84 -2.01 22.20 15.86
N ALA A 85 -1.33 22.97 15.01
CA ALA A 85 -0.36 23.99 15.45
C ALA A 85 -1.02 25.30 15.94
N ARG A 86 -2.34 25.44 15.88
CA ARG A 86 -3.04 26.66 16.37
C ARG A 86 -2.77 27.02 17.83
N PHE A 87 -2.38 26.04 18.65
CA PHE A 87 -2.03 26.24 20.05
C PHE A 87 -0.54 26.54 20.27
N GLU A 88 0.30 26.30 19.26
CA GLU A 88 1.75 26.54 19.29
C GLU A 88 2.10 27.99 18.88
N VAL A 89 1.13 28.74 18.35
CA VAL A 89 1.27 30.16 18.05
C VAL A 89 1.34 30.92 19.38
N LYS A 90 2.56 31.21 19.85
CA LYS A 90 2.76 32.23 20.88
C LYS A 90 2.20 33.54 20.34
N ALA A 91 1.07 33.97 20.88
CA ALA A 91 0.53 35.28 20.62
C ALA A 91 1.64 36.30 20.91
N VAL A 92 2.13 36.98 19.87
CA VAL A 92 2.72 38.29 20.07
C VAL A 92 1.58 39.13 20.61
N VAL A 93 1.66 39.43 21.90
CA VAL A 93 0.72 40.25 22.63
C VAL A 93 0.84 41.66 22.05
N SER A 94 0.11 41.92 20.98
CA SER A 94 -0.30 43.28 20.64
C SER A 94 -1.72 43.41 21.14
N ASP A 95 -1.88 44.13 22.24
CA ASP A 95 -3.15 44.52 22.84
C ASP A 95 -4.13 45.01 21.77
N THR A 96 -5.03 44.14 21.31
CA THR A 96 -6.28 44.55 20.68
C THR A 96 -7.29 43.41 20.83
N THR A 97 -8.24 43.68 21.72
CA THR A 97 -9.59 43.14 21.89
C THR A 97 -9.98 41.91 21.05
N PRO A 98 -10.37 40.77 21.68
CA PRO A 98 -10.91 39.63 20.95
C PRO A 98 -12.28 39.94 20.33
N PRO A 99 -12.59 39.45 19.12
CA PRO A 99 -13.95 39.52 18.57
C PRO A 99 -14.90 38.63 19.40
N PRO A 100 -16.20 38.99 19.49
CA PRO A 100 -17.16 38.24 20.30
C PRO A 100 -17.33 36.83 19.73
N ALA A 101 -17.06 35.82 20.57
CA ALA A 101 -17.32 34.43 20.27
C ALA A 101 -18.84 34.19 20.25
N SER A 102 -19.42 34.16 19.06
CA SER A 102 -20.75 33.59 18.84
C SER A 102 -20.60 32.12 18.51
N ASN A 103 -20.48 31.26 19.53
CA ASN A 103 -20.65 29.81 19.39
C ASN A 103 -21.22 29.25 20.69
N SER A 104 -22.54 29.37 20.83
CA SER A 104 -23.33 28.67 21.82
C SER A 104 -23.61 27.23 21.35
N TYR A 105 -22.68 26.32 21.61
CA TYR A 105 -22.95 24.89 21.62
C TYR A 105 -22.63 24.36 23.01
N ILE A 106 -23.56 24.57 23.95
CA ILE A 106 -23.54 23.90 25.24
C ILE A 106 -24.01 22.47 25.01
N LEU A 107 -23.12 21.50 25.24
CA LEU A 107 -23.41 20.07 25.22
C LEU A 107 -23.96 19.69 26.60
N THR A 108 -25.29 19.67 26.74
CA THR A 108 -25.94 19.09 27.92
C THR A 108 -25.96 17.57 27.77
N VAL A 109 -25.21 16.89 28.64
CA VAL A 109 -25.32 15.44 28.84
C VAL A 109 -26.51 15.20 29.76
N GLN A 110 -27.49 14.43 29.29
CA GLN A 110 -28.65 14.03 30.07
C GLN A 110 -28.51 12.53 30.33
N GLU A 111 -28.28 12.16 31.59
CA GLU A 111 -28.38 10.76 32.04
C GLU A 111 -29.83 10.32 31.96
N HIS A 112 -30.04 9.11 31.44
CA HIS A 112 -31.34 8.45 31.37
C HIS A 112 -31.29 7.28 32.36
N ASP A 113 -32.04 7.41 33.46
CA ASP A 113 -32.33 6.30 34.39
C ASP A 113 -33.28 5.26 33.76
#